data_AF-M4DP56-F1
#
_entry.id   AF-M4DP56-F1
#
_cell.length_a   1.000
_cell.length_b   1.000
_cell.length_c   1.000
_cell.angle_alpha   90.00
_cell.angle_beta   90.00
_cell.angle_gamma   90.00
#
_symmetry.space_group_name_H-M   'P 1'
#
loop_
_entity.id
_entity.type
_entity.pdbx_description
1 polymer ?
#
loop_
_entity_poly.entity_id
_entity_poly.type
_entity_poly.pdbx_seq_one_letter_code
_entity_poly.pdbx_strand_id
1 'polypeptide(L)'
;MSHVDIFGNGGITFDDFLYIMAQNTSQEAASDELIEVFRVFDRDGDGVISALELGEGMKDMGMKITVEEAEHMVREADLDGDGVLSFHEFSKMMIAASY
;
A
#
# COMPACT_ATOMS: atom_id res chain seq x y z
N MET A 1 17.70 17.88 -19.73
CA MET A 1 16.95 16.96 -18.85
C MET A 1 15.88 17.77 -18.13
N SER A 2 14.70 17.17 -17.96
CA SER A 2 13.45 17.65 -17.32
C SER A 2 12.80 18.92 -17.89
N HIS A 3 12.01 18.76 -18.96
CA HIS A 3 10.91 19.68 -19.27
C HIS A 3 9.62 18.87 -19.19
N VAL A 4 8.88 19.01 -18.09
CA VAL A 4 7.57 18.37 -17.93
C VAL A 4 6.54 19.31 -18.57
N ASP A 5 6.50 19.34 -19.90
CA ASP A 5 5.44 19.98 -20.67
C ASP A 5 4.57 18.85 -21.21
N ILE A 6 3.42 18.64 -20.56
CA ILE A 6 2.59 17.46 -20.76
C ILE A 6 1.65 17.70 -21.95
N PHE A 7 1.22 18.94 -22.14
CA PHE A 7 0.36 19.34 -23.24
C PHE A 7 1.09 19.94 -24.45
N GLY A 8 2.43 20.00 -24.41
CA GLY A 8 3.29 20.35 -25.55
C GLY A 8 3.15 21.80 -26.02
N ASN A 9 2.76 22.72 -25.13
CA ASN A 9 2.50 24.11 -25.48
C ASN A 9 3.72 25.04 -25.31
N GLY A 10 4.87 24.49 -24.91
CA GLY A 10 6.12 25.22 -24.72
C GLY A 10 6.25 25.91 -23.36
N GLY A 11 5.29 25.73 -22.44
CA GLY A 11 5.32 26.24 -21.08
C GLY A 11 4.56 25.33 -20.10
N ILE A 12 5.00 25.26 -18.85
CA ILE A 12 4.25 24.55 -17.82
C ILE A 12 3.03 25.41 -17.47
N THR A 13 1.85 24.98 -17.90
CA THR A 13 0.59 25.66 -17.56
C THR A 13 0.07 25.22 -16.20
N PHE A 14 -0.89 25.96 -15.66
CA PHE A 14 -1.55 25.56 -14.40
C PHE A 14 -2.27 24.22 -14.55
N ASP A 15 -2.78 23.89 -15.74
CA ASP A 15 -3.34 22.59 -16.09
C ASP A 15 -2.27 21.48 -16.12
N ASP A 16 -1.05 21.77 -16.62
CA ASP A 16 0.09 20.84 -16.51
C ASP A 16 0.44 20.60 -15.03
N PHE A 17 0.45 21.66 -14.21
CA PHE A 17 0.71 21.57 -12.78
C PHE A 17 -0.38 20.79 -12.03
N LEU A 18 -1.65 21.03 -12.36
CA LEU A 18 -2.80 20.30 -11.83
C LEU A 18 -2.77 18.83 -12.23
N TYR A 19 -2.35 18.51 -13.45
CA TYR A 19 -2.22 17.12 -13.90
C TYR A 19 -1.11 16.39 -13.14
N ILE A 20 0.05 17.04 -12.94
CA ILE A 20 1.16 16.46 -12.14
C ILE A 20 0.75 16.28 -10.68
N MET A 21 0.07 17.27 -10.10
CA MET A 21 -0.44 17.21 -8.72
C MET A 21 -1.55 16.16 -8.60
N ALA A 22 -2.52 16.11 -9.51
CA ALA A 22 -3.58 15.10 -9.48
C ALA A 22 -3.04 13.67 -9.68
N GLN A 23 -1.99 13.49 -10.48
CA GLN A 23 -1.33 12.20 -10.68
C GLN A 23 -0.44 11.79 -9.51
N ASN A 24 0.24 12.72 -8.84
CA ASN A 24 1.01 12.43 -7.62
C ASN A 24 0.09 12.25 -6.41
N THR A 25 -0.85 13.17 -6.17
CA THR A 25 -1.75 13.13 -5.00
C THR A 25 -2.64 11.89 -4.97
N SER A 26 -3.06 11.35 -6.12
CA SER A 26 -3.90 10.14 -6.12
C SER A 26 -3.14 8.88 -5.70
N GLN A 27 -1.82 8.82 -5.94
CA GLN A 27 -0.98 7.71 -5.48
C GLN A 27 -0.37 7.99 -4.10
N GLU A 28 -0.04 9.23 -3.78
CA GLU A 28 0.50 9.63 -2.47
C GLU A 28 -0.57 9.59 -1.35
N ALA A 29 -1.82 9.99 -1.62
CA ALA A 29 -2.88 9.92 -0.61
C ALA A 29 -3.27 8.47 -0.29
N ALA A 30 -3.34 7.60 -1.31
CA ALA A 30 -3.48 6.16 -1.09
C ALA A 30 -2.28 5.58 -0.33
N SER A 31 -1.08 6.12 -0.57
CA SER A 31 0.12 5.72 0.16
C SER A 31 0.05 6.10 1.63
N ASP A 32 -0.43 7.30 2.00
CA ASP A 32 -0.51 7.73 3.41
C ASP A 32 -1.49 6.88 4.22
N GLU A 33 -2.70 6.61 3.71
CA GLU A 33 -3.66 5.72 4.39
C GLU A 33 -3.11 4.29 4.50
N LEU A 34 -2.47 3.78 3.44
CA LEU A 34 -1.84 2.46 3.47
C LEU A 34 -0.66 2.41 4.45
N ILE A 35 0.10 3.48 4.61
CA ILE A 35 1.20 3.58 5.58
C ILE A 35 0.65 3.57 7.01
N GLU A 36 -0.42 4.32 7.29
CA GLU A 36 -1.05 4.28 8.62
C GLU A 36 -1.58 2.89 8.94
N VAL A 37 -2.27 2.24 7.98
CA VAL A 37 -2.77 0.89 8.17
C VAL A 37 -1.60 -0.10 8.32
N PHE A 38 -0.56 0.00 7.49
CA PHE A 38 0.62 -0.85 7.57
C PHE A 38 1.26 -0.77 8.96
N ARG A 39 1.41 0.43 9.53
CA ARG A 39 1.93 0.63 10.90
C ARG A 39 1.04 0.09 12.01
N VAL A 40 -0.25 -0.10 11.75
CA VAL A 40 -1.16 -0.74 12.73
C VAL A 40 -0.95 -2.26 12.73
N PHE A 41 -0.62 -2.83 11.58
CA PHE A 41 -0.32 -4.25 11.44
C PHE A 41 1.12 -4.58 11.86
N ASP A 42 2.12 -3.85 11.33
CA ASP A 42 3.54 -3.93 11.68
C ASP A 42 3.77 -3.40 13.11
N ARG A 43 3.74 -4.31 14.09
CA ARG A 43 3.75 -3.96 15.51
C ARG A 43 5.17 -3.78 16.03
N ASP A 44 6.11 -4.53 15.49
CA ASP A 44 7.51 -4.43 15.89
C ASP A 44 8.27 -3.34 15.12
N GLY A 45 7.70 -2.84 14.02
CA GLY A 45 8.22 -1.74 13.23
C GLY A 45 9.41 -2.16 12.36
N ASP A 46 9.52 -3.44 12.02
CA ASP A 46 10.59 -3.98 11.20
C ASP A 46 10.42 -3.67 9.70
N GLY A 47 9.25 -3.13 9.31
CA GLY A 47 8.92 -2.73 7.95
C GLY A 47 8.34 -3.86 7.10
N VAL A 48 7.99 -5.00 7.69
CA VAL A 48 7.25 -6.10 7.09
C VAL A 48 6.09 -6.51 8.00
N ILE A 49 5.12 -7.26 7.48
CA ILE A 49 4.02 -7.79 8.28
C ILE A 49 4.11 -9.32 8.26
N SER A 50 4.36 -9.90 9.43
CA SER A 50 4.32 -11.35 9.59
C SER A 50 2.89 -11.90 9.65
N ALA A 51 2.71 -13.20 9.41
CA ALA A 51 1.38 -13.85 9.54
C ALA A 51 0.79 -13.71 10.96
N LEU A 52 1.64 -13.64 11.98
CA LEU A 52 1.23 -13.37 13.36
C LEU A 52 0.66 -11.97 13.50
N GLU A 53 1.38 -10.97 13.02
CA GLU A 53 0.97 -9.56 13.06
C GLU A 53 -0.29 -9.29 12.24
N LEU A 54 -0.40 -9.90 11.05
CA LEU A 54 -1.62 -9.85 10.27
C LEU A 54 -2.81 -10.42 11.06
N GLY A 55 -2.61 -11.57 11.72
CA GLY A 55 -3.60 -12.20 12.58
C GLY A 55 -4.00 -11.35 13.79
N GLU A 56 -3.06 -10.64 14.40
CA GLU A 56 -3.32 -9.73 15.50
C GLU A 56 -4.02 -8.45 15.05
N GLY A 57 -3.56 -7.80 13.96
CA GLY A 57 -4.20 -6.60 13.43
C GLY A 57 -5.62 -6.86 12.92
N MET A 58 -5.89 -8.04 12.34
CA MET A 58 -7.24 -8.44 11.94
C MET A 58 -8.17 -8.57 13.16
N LYS A 59 -7.66 -9.12 14.27
CA LYS A 59 -8.40 -9.17 15.55
C LYS A 59 -8.66 -7.77 16.12
N ASP A 60 -7.70 -6.85 16.00
CA ASP A 60 -7.86 -5.46 16.43
C ASP A 60 -8.94 -4.72 15.62
N MET A 61 -9.09 -5.05 14.33
CA MET A 61 -10.19 -4.59 13.48
C MET A 61 -11.54 -5.26 13.79
N GLY A 62 -11.59 -6.14 14.79
CA GLY A 62 -12.80 -6.87 15.18
C GLY A 62 -13.08 -8.10 14.33
N MET A 63 -12.20 -8.45 13.38
CA MET A 63 -12.30 -9.65 12.56
C MET A 63 -11.59 -10.81 13.25
N LYS A 64 -12.34 -11.87 13.56
CA LYS A 64 -11.75 -13.09 14.14
C LYS A 64 -11.27 -13.99 13.01
N ILE A 65 -9.97 -13.93 12.73
CA ILE A 65 -9.30 -14.91 11.87
C ILE A 65 -8.46 -15.87 12.69
N THR A 66 -8.35 -17.09 12.21
CA THR A 66 -7.45 -18.12 12.74
C THR A 66 -6.02 -17.89 12.24
N VAL A 67 -5.04 -18.48 12.92
CA VAL A 67 -3.64 -18.41 12.48
C VAL A 67 -3.49 -19.03 11.09
N GLU A 68 -4.20 -20.13 10.81
CA GLU A 68 -4.18 -20.80 9.50
C GLU A 68 -4.71 -19.90 8.38
N GLU A 69 -5.77 -19.13 8.64
CA GLU A 69 -6.31 -18.14 7.69
C GLU A 69 -5.34 -16.97 7.48
N ALA A 70 -4.72 -16.46 8.56
CA ALA A 70 -3.72 -15.39 8.45
C ALA A 70 -2.52 -15.85 7.61
N GLU A 71 -2.01 -17.07 7.85
CA GLU A 71 -0.95 -17.65 7.04
C GLU A 71 -1.37 -17.88 5.59
N HIS A 72 -2.63 -18.26 5.34
CA HIS A 72 -3.13 -18.40 3.97
C HIS A 72 -3.16 -17.04 3.26
N MET A 73 -3.64 -15.99 3.93
CA MET A 73 -3.66 -14.63 3.39
C MET A 73 -2.25 -14.11 3.12
N VAL A 74 -1.30 -14.33 4.04
CA VAL A 74 0.10 -13.99 3.80
C VAL A 74 0.62 -14.74 2.59
N ARG A 75 0.46 -16.06 2.52
CA ARG A 75 0.94 -16.86 1.37
C ARG A 75 0.33 -16.45 0.02
N GLU A 76 -0.89 -15.92 0.00
CA GLU A 76 -1.52 -15.45 -1.24
C GLU A 76 -1.03 -14.05 -1.65
N ALA A 77 -0.66 -13.21 -0.68
CA ALA A 77 -0.18 -11.85 -0.92
C ALA A 77 1.36 -11.76 -1.04
N ASP A 78 2.08 -12.72 -0.47
CA ASP A 78 3.53 -12.90 -0.53
C ASP A 78 3.92 -13.37 -1.95
N LEU A 79 4.50 -12.46 -2.73
CA LEU A 79 4.86 -12.70 -4.13
C LEU A 79 6.29 -13.18 -4.28
N ASP A 80 7.16 -12.86 -3.33
CA ASP A 80 8.57 -13.22 -3.35
C ASP A 80 8.90 -14.50 -2.55
N GLY A 81 7.96 -14.96 -1.72
CA GLY A 81 8.01 -16.21 -0.96
C GLY A 81 8.86 -16.11 0.31
N ASP A 82 9.07 -14.91 0.86
CA ASP A 82 9.86 -14.71 2.07
C ASP A 82 9.08 -15.03 3.38
N GLY A 83 7.77 -15.25 3.27
CA GLY A 83 6.87 -15.60 4.36
C GLY A 83 6.40 -14.40 5.19
N VAL A 84 6.71 -13.18 4.76
CA VAL A 84 6.21 -11.92 5.32
C VAL A 84 5.58 -11.08 4.22
N LEU A 85 4.93 -9.97 4.58
CA LEU A 85 4.39 -9.03 3.61
C LEU A 85 5.18 -7.74 3.67
N SER A 86 5.90 -7.43 2.60
CA SER A 86 6.49 -6.11 2.42
C SER A 86 5.40 -5.06 2.21
N PHE A 87 5.72 -3.78 2.45
CA PHE A 87 4.81 -2.67 2.16
C PHE A 87 4.27 -2.70 0.72
N HIS A 88 5.09 -3.12 -0.24
CA HIS A 88 4.71 -3.22 -1.65
C HIS A 88 3.68 -4.34 -1.92
N GLU A 89 3.82 -5.48 -1.24
CA GLU A 89 2.86 -6.59 -1.35
C GLU A 89 1.56 -6.28 -0.63
N PHE A 90 1.66 -5.70 0.56
CA PHE A 90 0.51 -5.26 1.34
C PHE A 90 -0.31 -4.21 0.59
N SER A 91 0.35 -3.20 0.00
CA SER A 91 -0.32 -2.16 -0.78
C SER A 91 -1.02 -2.73 -2.01
N LYS A 92 -0.38 -3.65 -2.74
CA LYS A 92 -1.02 -4.36 -3.86
C LYS A 92 -2.24 -5.16 -3.43
N MET A 93 -2.16 -5.88 -2.31
CA MET A 93 -3.28 -6.63 -1.76
C MET A 93 -4.46 -5.70 -1.41
N MET A 94 -4.18 -4.59 -0.73
CA MET A 94 -5.23 -3.62 -0.35
C MET A 94 -5.89 -2.94 -1.55
N ILE A 95 -5.10 -2.60 -2.58
CA ILE A 95 -5.62 -2.03 -3.83
C ILE A 95 -6.43 -3.09 -4.60
N ALA A 96 -6.01 -4.35 -4.61
CA ALA A 96 -6.75 -5.44 -5.22
C ALA A 96 -8.07 -5.72 -4.48
N ALA A 97 -8.10 -5.55 -3.16
CA ALA A 97 -9.30 -5.71 -2.34
C ALA A 97 -10.30 -4.55 -2.49
N SER A 98 -9.89 -3.39 -3.03
CA SER A 98 -10.78 -2.24 -3.25
C SER A 98 -11.51 -2.25 -4.61
N TYR A 99 -11.30 -3.28 -5.45
CA TYR A 99 -11.92 -3.44 -6.77
C TYR A 99 -12.94 -4.59 -6.81
#